data_AF-A0A350IDH4-F1
#
_entry.id   AF-A0A350IDH4-F1
#
_cell.length_a   1.000
_cell.length_b   1.000
_cell.length_c   1.000
_cell.angle_alpha   90.00
_cell.angle_beta   90.00
_cell.angle_gamma   90.00
#
_symmetry.space_group_name_H-M   'P 1'
#
loop_
_entity.id
_entity.type
_entity.pdbx_description
1 polymer ?
#
loop_
_entity_poly.entity_id
_entity_poly.type
_entity_poly.pdbx_seq_one_letter_code
_entity_poly.pdbx_strand_id
1 'polypeptide(L)'
;MTYTWEIIKLGHADVTNAGGESLTNAIIQVQWRKKATDSDGNSSVYLGKTNLDVSTTSAADFVALDDVTKENVIAWVEESLSASEVTMINNILQKKVQETAMTEIAPSW
;
A
#
# COMPACT_ATOMS: atom_id res chain seq x y z
N MET A 1 3.14 3.35 18.04
CA MET A 1 2.41 2.69 16.94
C MET A 1 3.41 2.39 15.84
N THR A 2 3.50 1.14 15.41
CA THR A 2 4.37 0.71 14.32
C THR A 2 3.51 0.37 13.12
N TYR A 3 3.91 0.83 11.92
CA TYR A 3 3.23 0.52 10.66
C TYR A 3 4.10 -0.36 9.78
N THR A 4 3.50 -1.40 9.21
CA THR A 4 4.20 -2.32 8.29
C THR A 4 3.37 -2.53 7.03
N TRP A 5 4.07 -2.64 5.90
CA TRP A 5 3.47 -2.91 4.59
C TRP A 5 3.72 -4.34 4.15
N GLU A 6 2.73 -4.92 3.48
CA GLU A 6 2.82 -6.23 2.87
C GLU A 6 2.11 -6.23 1.51
N ILE A 7 2.82 -6.73 0.51
CA ILE A 7 2.30 -6.90 -0.85
C ILE A 7 1.59 -8.25 -0.92
N ILE A 8 0.34 -8.23 -1.36
CA ILE A 8 -0.52 -9.41 -1.44
C ILE A 8 -0.50 -9.97 -2.86
N LYS A 9 -0.67 -9.10 -3.85
CA LYS A 9 -0.79 -9.49 -5.26
C LYS A 9 -0.36 -8.36 -6.18
N LEU A 10 0.31 -8.73 -7.27
CA LEU A 10 0.66 -7.85 -8.37
C LEU A 10 -0.20 -8.16 -9.59
N GLY A 11 -0.64 -7.12 -10.29
CA GLY A 11 -1.22 -7.20 -11.62
C GLY A 11 -0.28 -6.56 -12.62
N HIS A 12 -0.02 -7.24 -13.73
CA HIS A 12 0.85 -6.76 -14.80
C HIS A 12 0.15 -6.81 -16.15
N ALA A 13 0.62 -5.98 -17.07
CA ALA A 13 0.20 -5.96 -18.46
C ALA A 13 1.31 -5.38 -19.35
N ASP A 14 1.25 -5.67 -20.64
CA ASP A 14 2.06 -4.96 -21.61
C ASP A 14 1.47 -3.56 -21.81
N VAL A 15 2.30 -2.54 -21.65
CA VAL A 15 1.89 -1.13 -21.79
C VAL A 15 2.83 -0.43 -22.76
N THR A 16 2.32 0.50 -23.55
CA THR A 16 3.16 1.43 -24.32
C THR A 16 3.21 2.75 -23.57
N ASN A 17 4.41 3.23 -23.22
CA ASN A 17 4.58 4.51 -22.54
C ASN A 17 4.35 5.70 -23.49
N ALA A 18 4.33 6.91 -22.95
CA ALA A 18 4.14 8.14 -23.73
C ALA A 18 5.25 8.38 -24.77
N GLY A 19 6.43 7.76 -24.59
CA GLY A 19 7.54 7.78 -25.55
C GLY A 19 7.39 6.79 -26.70
N GLY A 20 6.36 5.94 -26.70
CA GLY A 20 6.14 4.90 -27.71
C GLY A 20 6.89 3.59 -27.45
N GLU A 21 7.50 3.44 -26.27
CA GLU A 21 8.27 2.26 -25.89
C GLU A 21 7.33 1.21 -25.27
N SER A 22 7.54 -0.07 -25.61
CA SER A 22 6.77 -1.17 -25.03
C SER A 22 7.40 -1.64 -23.72
N LEU A 23 6.64 -1.52 -22.64
CA LEU A 23 6.95 -2.00 -21.31
C LEU A 23 6.22 -3.34 -21.10
N THR A 24 6.90 -4.44 -21.42
CA THR A 24 6.34 -5.80 -21.30
C THR A 24 6.18 -6.20 -19.84
N ASN A 25 5.02 -6.77 -19.49
CA ASN A 25 4.69 -7.19 -18.12
C ASN A 25 4.91 -6.09 -17.06
N ALA A 26 4.67 -4.83 -17.40
CA ALA A 26 4.73 -3.74 -16.45
C ALA A 26 3.73 -3.95 -15.32
N ILE A 27 4.15 -3.76 -14.07
CA ILE A 27 3.25 -3.78 -12.92
C ILE A 27 2.34 -2.55 -13.00
N ILE A 28 1.05 -2.78 -13.20
CA ILE A 28 0.03 -1.71 -13.28
C ILE A 28 -0.88 -1.67 -12.05
N GLN A 29 -0.79 -2.68 -11.19
CA GLN A 29 -1.65 -2.78 -10.02
C GLN A 29 -0.97 -3.51 -8.87
N VAL A 30 -1.15 -2.98 -7.66
CA VAL A 30 -0.63 -3.56 -6.43
C VAL A 30 -1.77 -3.68 -5.43
N GLN A 31 -2.03 -4.90 -4.97
CA GLN A 31 -2.87 -5.15 -3.81
C GLN A 31 -1.97 -5.33 -2.59
N TRP A 32 -2.29 -4.62 -1.53
CA TRP A 32 -1.42 -4.53 -0.36
C TRP A 32 -2.24 -4.49 0.92
N ARG A 33 -1.58 -4.74 2.04
CA ARG A 33 -2.11 -4.44 3.36
C ARG A 33 -1.13 -3.62 4.18
N LYS A 34 -1.67 -2.67 4.93
CA LYS A 34 -0.94 -1.92 5.94
C LYS A 34 -1.42 -2.34 7.31
N LYS A 35 -0.51 -2.79 8.17
CA LYS A 35 -0.80 -3.21 9.54
C LYS A 35 -0.28 -2.17 10.51
N ALA A 36 -1.11 -1.77 11.47
CA ALA A 36 -0.72 -0.98 12.63
C ALA A 36 -0.64 -1.87 13.87
N THR A 37 0.32 -1.62 14.76
CA THR A 37 0.44 -2.31 16.05
C THR A 37 0.87 -1.32 17.14
N ASP A 38 0.18 -1.33 18.28
CA ASP A 38 0.53 -0.49 19.44
C ASP A 38 1.58 -1.16 20.35
N SER A 39 1.89 -0.52 21.48
CA SER A 39 2.85 -1.04 22.47
C SER A 39 2.36 -2.28 23.22
N ASP A 40 1.04 -2.47 23.27
CA ASP A 40 0.40 -3.55 24.02
C ASP A 40 0.13 -4.78 23.14
N GLY A 41 0.49 -4.69 21.85
CA GLY A 41 0.38 -5.76 20.86
C GLY A 41 -0.97 -5.79 20.14
N ASN A 42 -1.87 -4.84 20.39
CA ASN A 42 -3.11 -4.72 19.64
C ASN A 42 -2.79 -4.30 18.21
N SER A 43 -3.48 -4.89 17.24
CA SER A 43 -3.21 -4.60 15.83
C SER A 43 -4.46 -4.52 14.98
N SER A 44 -4.37 -3.70 13.94
CA SER A 44 -5.42 -3.57 12.91
C SER A 44 -4.78 -3.59 11.53
N VAL A 45 -5.59 -3.94 10.53
CA VAL A 45 -5.17 -4.06 9.13
C VAL A 45 -6.08 -3.23 8.24
N TYR A 46 -5.48 -2.58 7.26
CA TYR A 46 -6.15 -1.90 6.16
C TYR A 46 -5.75 -2.59 4.85
N LEU A 47 -6.73 -2.98 4.06
CA LEU A 47 -6.52 -3.56 2.73
C LEU A 47 -6.65 -2.43 1.70
N GLY A 48 -5.65 -2.32 0.83
CA GLY A 48 -5.61 -1.31 -0.21
C GLY A 48 -5.28 -1.92 -1.56
N LYS A 49 -5.63 -1.16 -2.60
CA LYS A 49 -5.30 -1.47 -3.98
C LYS A 49 -4.92 -0.17 -4.67
N THR A 50 -3.73 -0.15 -5.26
CA THR A 50 -3.19 0.99 -5.99
C THR A 50 -3.05 0.60 -7.45
N ASN A 51 -3.56 1.43 -8.36
CA ASN A 51 -3.22 1.34 -9.77
C ASN A 51 -2.03 2.26 -10.02
N LEU A 52 -0.99 1.76 -10.69
CA LEU A 52 0.22 2.53 -10.98
C LEU A 52 0.07 3.16 -12.37
N ASP A 53 0.43 4.43 -12.48
CA ASP A 53 0.54 5.09 -13.78
C ASP A 53 1.95 4.87 -14.34
N VAL A 54 2.07 3.86 -15.19
CA VAL A 54 3.33 3.53 -15.89
C VAL A 54 3.44 4.22 -17.25
N SER A 55 2.45 5.04 -17.64
CA SER A 55 2.44 5.69 -18.96
C SER A 55 3.55 6.75 -19.09
N THR A 56 4.01 7.30 -17.97
CA THR A 56 5.08 8.31 -17.92
C THR A 56 6.44 7.72 -17.59
N THR A 57 6.54 6.43 -17.30
CA THR A 57 7.79 5.74 -17.00
C THR A 57 8.63 5.57 -18.26
N SER A 58 9.86 6.08 -18.25
CA SER A 58 10.82 5.88 -19.34
C SER A 58 11.33 4.44 -19.36
N ALA A 59 11.81 3.92 -20.51
CA ALA A 59 12.42 2.59 -20.52
C ALA A 59 13.68 2.47 -19.65
N ALA A 60 14.36 3.58 -19.34
CA ALA A 60 15.53 3.59 -18.46
C ALA A 60 15.16 3.41 -16.97
N ASP A 61 13.97 3.87 -16.58
CA ASP A 61 13.46 3.76 -15.20
C ASP A 61 12.57 2.53 -15.01
N PHE A 62 12.25 1.83 -16.10
CA PHE A 62 11.43 0.63 -16.07
C PHE A 62 12.15 -0.55 -15.41
N VAL A 63 11.52 -1.14 -14.40
CA VAL A 63 11.99 -2.36 -13.75
C VAL A 63 11.24 -3.55 -14.35
N ALA A 64 11.96 -4.45 -15.02
CA ALA A 64 11.38 -5.67 -15.58
C ALA A 64 10.84 -6.57 -14.47
N LEU A 65 9.78 -7.34 -14.77
CA LEU A 65 9.07 -8.16 -13.79
C LEU A 65 10.00 -9.08 -12.97
N ASP A 66 11.01 -9.66 -13.61
CA ASP A 66 11.97 -10.58 -12.97
C ASP A 66 12.93 -9.87 -12.00
N ASP A 67 13.09 -8.56 -12.14
CA ASP A 67 13.95 -7.73 -11.30
C ASP A 67 13.16 -6.95 -10.22
N VAL A 68 11.83 -7.05 -10.21
CA VAL A 68 10.99 -6.36 -9.24
C VAL A 68 11.22 -6.90 -7.83
N THR A 69 11.65 -6.03 -6.93
CA THR A 69 11.77 -6.34 -5.51
C THR A 69 10.56 -5.87 -4.71
N LYS A 70 10.39 -6.41 -3.50
CA LYS A 70 9.35 -5.97 -2.56
C LYS A 70 9.50 -4.48 -2.23
N GLU A 71 10.74 -4.03 -2.07
CA GLU A 71 11.10 -2.65 -1.75
C GLU A 71 10.68 -1.70 -2.88
N ASN A 72 10.88 -2.08 -4.14
CA ASN A 72 10.39 -1.29 -5.28
C ASN A 72 8.88 -1.13 -5.23
N VAL A 73 8.15 -2.22 -5.04
CA VAL A 73 6.67 -2.19 -5.05
C VAL A 73 6.12 -1.35 -3.89
N ILE A 74 6.71 -1.45 -2.70
CA ILE A 74 6.30 -0.62 -1.57
C ILE A 74 6.54 0.85 -1.88
N ALA A 75 7.72 1.21 -2.42
CA ALA A 75 8.02 2.58 -2.80
C ALA A 75 7.01 3.13 -3.83
N TRP A 76 6.68 2.36 -4.88
CA TRP A 76 5.70 2.77 -5.88
C TRP A 76 4.30 2.99 -5.30
N VAL A 77 3.88 2.14 -4.35
CA VAL A 77 2.61 2.33 -3.64
C VAL A 77 2.64 3.61 -2.80
N GLU A 78 3.72 3.85 -2.08
CA GLU A 78 3.86 5.05 -1.23
C GLU A 78 3.90 6.34 -2.05
N GLU A 79 4.58 6.34 -3.21
CA GLU A 79 4.64 7.48 -4.14
C GLU A 79 3.29 7.74 -4.82
N SER A 80 2.50 6.70 -5.09
CA SER A 80 1.18 6.81 -5.72
C SER A 80 0.09 7.31 -4.77
N LEU A 81 0.30 7.21 -3.45
CA LEU A 81 -0.67 7.65 -2.46
C LEU A 81 -0.42 9.11 -2.09
N SER A 82 -1.47 9.92 -2.07
CA SER A 82 -1.38 11.29 -1.56
C SER A 82 -1.16 11.30 -0.03
N ALA A 83 -0.56 12.39 0.47
CA ALA A 83 -0.35 12.57 1.90
C ALA A 83 -1.66 12.52 2.72
N SER A 84 -2.78 12.98 2.14
CA SER A 84 -4.10 12.91 2.77
C SER A 84 -4.63 11.47 2.83
N GLU A 85 -4.44 10.68 1.78
CA GLU A 85 -4.80 9.25 1.79
C GLU A 85 -4.01 8.48 2.83
N VAL A 86 -2.68 8.69 2.89
CA VAL A 86 -1.83 8.05 3.91
C VAL A 86 -2.29 8.42 5.32
N THR A 87 -2.61 9.70 5.54
CA THR A 87 -3.13 10.18 6.83
C THR A 87 -4.47 9.54 7.17
N MET A 88 -5.40 9.46 6.20
CA MET A 88 -6.70 8.82 6.39
C MET A 88 -6.56 7.34 6.75
N ILE A 89 -5.71 6.59 6.03
CA ILE A 89 -5.43 5.18 6.30
C ILE A 89 -4.87 5.01 7.72
N ASN A 90 -3.90 5.83 8.11
CA ASN A 90 -3.31 5.78 9.44
C ASN A 90 -4.35 6.09 10.54
N ASN A 91 -5.23 7.07 10.33
CA ASN A 91 -6.30 7.41 11.29
C ASN A 91 -7.30 6.25 11.44
N ILE A 92 -7.69 5.60 10.34
CA ILE A 92 -8.57 4.42 10.38
C ILE A 92 -7.90 3.29 11.16
N LEU A 93 -6.63 3.02 10.89
CA LEU A 93 -5.87 2.00 11.59
C LEU A 93 -5.75 2.29 13.09
N GLN A 94 -5.39 3.51 13.45
CA GLN A 94 -5.26 3.95 14.83
C GLN A 94 -6.59 3.83 15.59
N LYS A 95 -7.69 4.29 15.00
CA LYS A 95 -9.02 4.18 15.59
C LYS A 95 -9.37 2.72 15.90
N LYS A 96 -9.15 1.82 14.94
CA LYS A 96 -9.43 0.38 15.13
C LYS A 96 -8.54 -0.27 16.21
N VAL A 97 -7.28 0.15 16.30
CA VAL A 97 -6.39 -0.31 17.39
C VAL A 97 -6.91 0.17 18.74
N GLN A 98 -7.31 1.44 18.85
CA GLN A 98 -7.86 2.00 20.08
C GLN A 98 -9.19 1.33 20.48
N GLU A 99 -10.07 1.05 19.52
CA GLU A 99 -11.32 0.28 19.74
C GLU A 99 -11.01 -1.12 20.28
N THR A 100 -9.95 -1.77 19.79
CA THR A 100 -9.53 -3.10 20.28
C THR A 100 -8.96 -3.02 21.72
N ALA A 101 -8.31 -1.91 22.07
CA ALA A 101 -7.76 -1.66 23.39
C ALA A 101 -8.80 -1.17 24.42
N MET A 102 -10.01 -0.78 23.98
CA MET A 102 -11.04 -0.26 24.87
C MET A 102 -11.56 -1.35 25.81
N THR A 103 -11.62 -1.02 27.09
CA THR A 103 -12.34 -1.81 28.10
C THR A 103 -13.63 -1.10 28.45
N GLU A 104 -14.76 -1.79 28.35
CA GLU A 104 -16.08 -1.24 28.66
C GLU A 104 -16.53 -1.59 30.08
N ILE A 105 -17.20 -0.65 30.75
CA ILE A 105 -17.89 -0.88 32.02
C ILE A 105 -19.35 -0.46 31.86
N ALA A 106 -20.27 -1.33 32.25
CA ALA A 106 -21.69 -0.99 32.31
C ALA A 106 -21.93 -0.05 33.50
N PRO A 107 -22.64 1.08 33.30
CA PRO A 107 -23.04 1.93 34.42
C PRO A 107 -23.92 1.13 35.39
N SER A 108 -23.74 1.38 36.69
CA SER A 108 -24.50 0.72 37.76
C SER A 108 -25.87 1.36 38.04
N TRP A 109 -26.30 2.31 37.19
CA TRP A 109 -27.55 3.05 37.29
C TRP A 109 -28.47 2.70 36.12
#